data_AF-A0A9E2FJW6-F1
#
_entry.id   AF-A0A9E2FJW6-F1
#
_cell.length_a   1.000
_cell.length_b   1.000
_cell.length_c   1.000
_cell.angle_alpha   90.00
_cell.angle_beta   90.00
_cell.angle_gamma   90.00
#
_symmetry.space_group_name_H-M   'P 1'
#
loop_
_entity.id
_entity.type
_entity.pdbx_description
1 polymer ?
#
loop_
_entity_poly.entity_id
_entity_poly.type
_entity_poly.pdbx_seq_one_letter_code
_entity_poly.pdbx_strand_id
1 'polypeptide(L)'
;MKDRVMEHTDTQSKPNVFTIVDMEPNQAGVIVEIRGGQKIASRLSTLGLVVGANIKKVSRHILQGPVVVETGRTQIAIGFGMAQKVLVFCTQGGE
;
A
#
# COMPACT_ATOMS: atom_id res chain seq x y z
N MET A 1 -26.56 -3.84 5.39
CA MET A 1 -27.21 -3.23 4.21
C MET A 1 -26.39 -2.03 3.72
N LYS A 2 -25.28 -2.35 3.06
CA LYS A 2 -24.78 -1.71 1.83
C LYS A 2 -23.78 -2.73 1.25
N ASP A 3 -24.38 -3.86 0.91
CA ASP A 3 -23.97 -4.71 -0.18
C ASP A 3 -23.55 -3.82 -1.34
N ARG A 4 -22.36 -4.05 -1.90
CA ARG A 4 -22.15 -4.02 -3.34
C ARG A 4 -20.72 -4.39 -3.71
N VAL A 5 -20.63 -5.57 -4.32
CA VAL A 5 -19.72 -5.99 -5.38
C VAL A 5 -18.22 -5.94 -5.10
N MET A 6 -17.67 -7.09 -4.75
CA MET A 6 -16.47 -7.57 -5.44
C MET A 6 -16.94 -8.71 -6.34
N GLU A 7 -17.53 -8.35 -7.48
CA GLU A 7 -17.94 -9.30 -8.51
C GLU A 7 -16.89 -9.32 -9.63
N HIS A 8 -16.77 -10.49 -10.23
CA HIS A 8 -15.66 -11.04 -11.01
C HIS A 8 -15.47 -10.42 -12.41
N THR A 9 -14.36 -10.83 -13.04
CA THR A 9 -13.88 -10.59 -14.43
C THR A 9 -13.22 -9.21 -14.62
N ASP A 10 -12.03 -9.09 -15.21
CA ASP A 10 -11.80 -9.24 -16.64
C ASP A 10 -10.30 -9.37 -16.99
N THR A 11 -10.07 -10.06 -18.10
CA THR A 11 -8.90 -10.06 -18.98
C THR A 11 -8.32 -8.67 -19.25
N GLN A 12 -6.98 -8.60 -19.28
CA GLN A 12 -6.11 -7.62 -19.97
C GLN A 12 -5.62 -6.34 -19.21
N SER A 13 -4.34 -6.41 -18.81
CA SER A 13 -3.31 -5.37 -19.03
C SER A 13 -3.60 -3.93 -18.57
N LYS A 14 -3.91 -3.73 -17.28
CA LYS A 14 -3.59 -2.48 -16.58
C LYS A 14 -2.46 -2.75 -15.58
N PRO A 15 -1.48 -1.85 -15.42
CA PRO A 15 -0.55 -1.99 -14.31
C PRO A 15 -1.38 -1.95 -13.02
N ASN A 16 -1.29 -3.01 -12.21
CA ASN A 16 -2.00 -3.13 -10.94
C ASN A 16 -1.38 -2.16 -9.93
N VAL A 17 -1.72 -0.88 -10.09
CA VAL A 17 -1.33 0.20 -9.19
C VAL A 17 -2.51 0.51 -8.28
N PHE A 18 -2.29 0.38 -6.99
CA PHE A 18 -3.29 0.67 -5.97
C PHE A 18 -2.64 1.31 -4.76
N THR A 19 -3.43 1.73 -3.79
CA THR A 19 -2.89 2.37 -2.58
C THR A 19 -2.43 1.32 -1.59
N ILE A 20 -1.57 1.68 -0.64
CA ILE A 20 -1.17 0.77 0.45
C ILE A 20 -2.41 0.28 1.24
N VAL A 21 -3.48 1.07 1.32
CA VAL A 21 -4.70 0.64 2.03
C VAL A 21 -5.41 -0.51 1.30
N ASP A 22 -5.40 -0.52 -0.03
CA ASP A 22 -5.99 -1.55 -0.91
C ASP A 22 -5.12 -2.81 -1.07
N MET A 23 -3.86 -2.80 -0.61
CA MET A 23 -3.04 -4.01 -0.58
C MET A 23 -3.72 -5.12 0.24
N GLU A 24 -3.58 -6.36 -0.18
CA GLU A 24 -3.93 -7.51 0.66
C GLU A 24 -2.85 -7.73 1.74
N PRO A 25 -3.21 -8.33 2.89
CA PRO A 25 -2.20 -8.74 3.87
C PRO A 25 -1.20 -9.71 3.24
N ASN A 26 0.08 -9.56 3.58
CA ASN A 26 1.25 -10.23 3.00
C ASN A 26 1.55 -9.91 1.52
N GLN A 27 0.74 -9.08 0.86
CA GLN A 27 1.02 -8.67 -0.51
C GLN A 27 2.25 -7.76 -0.56
N ALA A 28 3.13 -8.00 -1.52
CA ALA A 28 4.31 -7.20 -1.79
C ALA A 28 4.08 -6.21 -2.95
N GLY A 29 4.77 -5.09 -2.91
CA GLY A 29 4.72 -4.10 -3.98
C GLY A 29 5.82 -3.05 -3.89
N VAL A 30 5.98 -2.30 -4.96
CA VAL A 30 6.95 -1.21 -5.06
C VAL A 30 6.23 0.12 -5.03
N ILE A 31 6.66 1.05 -4.18
CA ILE A 31 6.11 2.39 -4.15
C ILE A 31 6.43 3.10 -5.48
N VAL A 32 5.40 3.51 -6.21
CA VAL A 32 5.56 4.22 -7.50
C VAL A 32 5.26 5.70 -7.40
N GLU A 33 4.43 6.12 -6.43
CA GLU A 33 4.06 7.53 -6.26
C GLU A 33 3.64 7.82 -4.82
N ILE A 34 3.96 9.02 -4.32
CA ILE A 34 3.53 9.53 -3.02
C ILE A 34 2.77 10.84 -3.24
N ARG A 35 1.46 10.83 -2.94
CA ARG A 35 0.58 12.00 -3.02
C ARG A 35 0.56 12.77 -1.69
N GLY A 36 0.19 14.05 -1.75
CA GLY A 36 0.01 14.89 -0.56
C GLY A 36 1.20 15.78 -0.18
N GLY A 37 2.11 16.01 -1.13
CA GLY A 37 3.12 17.07 -1.08
C GLY A 37 4.36 16.74 -0.26
N GLN A 38 5.28 17.71 -0.19
CA GLN A 38 6.63 17.53 0.35
C GLN A 38 6.66 17.13 1.83
N LYS A 39 5.74 17.63 2.67
CA LYS A 39 5.70 17.26 4.10
C LYS A 39 5.46 15.77 4.32
N ILE A 40 4.55 15.17 3.55
CA ILE A 40 4.24 13.73 3.66
C ILE A 40 5.38 12.91 3.07
N ALA A 41 5.87 13.27 1.88
CA ALA A 41 7.00 12.60 1.26
C ALA A 41 8.26 12.63 2.14
N SER A 42 8.56 13.76 2.78
CA SER A 42 9.69 13.90 3.71
C SER A 42 9.54 12.99 4.92
N ARG A 43 8.34 12.95 5.54
CA ARG A 43 8.07 12.08 6.69
C ARG A 43 8.19 10.59 6.34
N LEU A 44 7.67 10.19 5.18
CA LEU A 44 7.79 8.82 4.68
C LEU A 44 9.24 8.48 4.32
N SER A 45 9.98 9.43 3.75
CA SER A 45 11.40 9.26 3.41
C SER A 45 12.29 9.01 4.64
N THR A 46 12.06 9.71 5.75
CA THR A 46 12.75 9.43 7.04
C THR A 46 12.52 8.00 7.53
N LEU A 47 11.42 7.37 7.11
CA LEU A 47 11.08 5.98 7.43
C LEU A 47 11.57 4.98 6.37
N GLY A 48 12.24 5.43 5.30
CA GLY A 48 12.66 4.55 4.20
C GLY A 48 11.52 4.17 3.23
N LEU A 49 10.38 4.88 3.30
CA LEU A 49 9.23 4.70 2.42
C LEU A 49 9.29 5.74 1.30
N VAL A 50 10.14 5.47 0.31
CA VAL A 50 10.38 6.34 -0.86
C VAL A 50 9.91 5.66 -2.15
N VAL A 51 9.74 6.44 -3.22
CA VAL A 51 9.51 5.87 -4.56
C VAL A 51 10.65 4.92 -4.92
N GLY A 52 10.30 3.73 -5.41
CA GLY A 52 11.23 2.63 -5.67
C GLY A 52 11.45 1.68 -4.48
N ALA A 53 10.94 1.99 -3.29
CA ALA A 53 11.06 1.11 -2.14
C ALA A 53 10.15 -0.12 -2.27
N ASN A 54 10.70 -1.30 -1.97
CA ASN A 54 9.95 -2.54 -1.83
C ASN A 54 9.28 -2.57 -0.46
N ILE A 55 7.97 -2.82 -0.44
CA ILE A 55 7.20 -2.95 0.78
C ILE A 55 6.31 -4.19 0.74
N LYS A 56 5.94 -4.67 1.93
CA LYS A 56 4.93 -5.72 2.11
C LYS A 56 3.91 -5.27 3.15
N LYS A 57 2.62 -5.36 2.86
CA LYS A 57 1.60 -5.04 3.87
C LYS A 57 1.51 -6.17 4.88
N VAL A 58 1.70 -5.89 6.17
CA VAL A 58 1.63 -6.91 7.23
C VAL A 58 0.30 -6.81 7.99
N SER A 59 -0.26 -5.61 8.11
CA SER A 59 -1.52 -5.40 8.83
C SER A 59 -2.68 -6.12 8.14
N ARG A 60 -3.41 -6.94 8.92
CA ARG A 60 -4.60 -7.68 8.47
C ARG A 60 -5.91 -6.86 8.56
N HIS A 61 -5.89 -5.76 9.31
CA HIS A 61 -7.06 -4.91 9.50
C HIS A 61 -7.25 -3.97 8.32
N ILE A 62 -8.47 -3.97 7.74
CA ILE A 62 -8.84 -3.18 6.55
C ILE A 62 -9.43 -1.81 6.96
N LEU A 63 -9.94 -1.67 8.19
CA LEU A 63 -10.68 -0.49 8.63
C LEU A 63 -10.19 -0.01 10.01
N GLN A 64 -9.85 1.29 10.10
CA GLN A 64 -9.65 2.09 11.32
C GLN A 64 -8.35 1.90 12.13
N GLY A 65 -7.26 1.44 11.52
CA GLY A 65 -5.95 1.35 12.16
C GLY A 65 -4.82 1.99 11.35
N PRO A 66 -3.66 2.29 11.97
CA PRO A 66 -2.42 2.45 11.23
C PRO A 66 -2.16 1.24 10.33
N VAL A 67 -1.74 1.48 9.10
CA VAL A 67 -1.35 0.43 8.17
C VAL A 67 0.10 0.07 8.46
N VAL A 68 0.37 -1.20 8.72
CA VAL A 68 1.72 -1.68 9.00
C VAL A 68 2.30 -2.28 7.74
N VAL A 69 3.42 -1.72 7.29
CA VAL A 69 4.19 -2.23 6.16
C VAL A 69 5.57 -2.64 6.61
N GLU A 70 6.12 -3.68 5.98
CA GLU A 70 7.49 -4.10 6.13
C GLU A 70 8.31 -3.58 4.95
N THR A 71 9.46 -2.97 5.25
CA THR A 71 10.48 -2.55 4.29
C THR A 71 11.81 -3.17 4.72
N GLY A 72 12.33 -4.09 3.90
CA GLY A 72 13.49 -4.91 4.25
C GLY A 72 13.24 -5.76 5.50
N ARG A 73 13.81 -5.36 6.64
CA ARG A 73 13.66 -6.03 7.95
C ARG A 73 12.89 -5.19 8.98
N THR A 74 12.39 -4.03 8.58
CA THR A 74 11.77 -3.06 9.49
C THR A 74 10.28 -2.99 9.23
N GLN A 75 9.49 -3.09 10.30
CA GLN A 75 8.05 -2.87 10.25
C GLN A 75 7.71 -1.45 10.68
N ILE A 76 6.89 -0.78 9.88
CA ILE A 76 6.58 0.63 10.00
C ILE A 76 5.08 0.80 9.98
N ALA A 77 4.54 1.37 11.07
CA ALA A 77 3.15 1.75 11.15
C ALA A 77 2.95 3.16 10.59
N ILE A 78 2.09 3.28 9.58
CA ILE A 78 1.76 4.55 8.94
C ILE A 78 0.28 4.84 9.18
N GLY A 79 -0.06 6.06 9.59
CA GLY A 79 -1.46 6.45 9.73
C GLY A 79 -2.23 6.29 8.40
N PHE A 80 -3.50 5.89 8.49
CA PHE A 80 -4.39 5.65 7.35
C PHE A 80 -4.37 6.80 6.31
N GLY A 81 -4.41 8.05 6.79
CA GLY A 81 -4.40 9.24 5.94
C GLY A 81 -3.13 9.45 5.12
N MET A 82 -2.00 8.86 5.52
CA MET A 82 -0.77 8.82 4.72
C MET A 82 -0.77 7.60 3.81
N ALA A 83 -1.17 6.42 4.32
CA ALA A 83 -1.21 5.19 3.54
C ALA A 83 -2.11 5.28 2.30
N GLN A 84 -3.27 5.94 2.39
CA GLN A 84 -4.18 6.16 1.26
C GLN A 84 -3.59 7.06 0.13
N LYS A 85 -2.44 7.70 0.39
CA LYS A 85 -1.78 8.61 -0.55
C LYS A 85 -0.54 7.98 -1.19
N VAL A 86 -0.15 6.78 -0.77
CA VAL A 86 1.00 6.08 -1.33
C VAL A 86 0.51 5.03 -2.31
N LEU A 87 0.93 5.14 -3.56
CA LEU A 87 0.60 4.21 -4.62
C LEU A 87 1.72 3.20 -4.76
N VAL A 88 1.33 1.94 -4.90
CA VAL A 88 2.21 0.80 -5.07
C VAL A 88 1.86 0.05 -6.34
N PHE A 89 2.88 -0.37 -7.07
CA PHE A 89 2.75 -1.36 -8.12
C PHE A 89 2.89 -2.75 -7.50
N CYS A 90 1.90 -3.59 -7.73
CA CYS A 90 1.86 -4.91 -7.15
C CYS A 90 2.84 -5.86 -7.85
N THR A 91 3.79 -6.38 -7.09
CA THR A 91 4.70 -7.45 -7.53
C THR A 91 4.19 -8.72 -6.86
N GLN A 92 3.56 -9.62 -7.61
CA GLN A 92 2.81 -10.78 -7.09
C GLN A 92 3.45 -11.48 -5.86
N GLY A 93 2.59 -11.94 -4.94
CA GLY A 93 2.97 -12.76 -3.79
C GLY A 93 1.86 -12.87 -2.75
N GLY A 94 0.76 -13.54 -3.10
CA GLY A 94 -0.14 -14.16 -2.12
C GLY A 94 0.19 -15.65 -2.11
N GLU A 95 0.67 -16.13 -0.96
CA GLU A 95 0.78 -17.58 -0.68
C GLU A 95 -0.61 -18.20 -0.52
#